data_AF-X0VKB0-F1
#
_entry.id   AF-X0VKB0-F1
#
_cell.length_a   1.000
_cell.length_b   1.000
_cell.length_c   1.000
_cell.angle_alpha   90.00
_cell.angle_beta   90.00
_cell.angle_gamma   90.00
#
_symmetry.space_group_name_H-M   'P 1'
#
loop_
_entity.id
_entity.type
_entity.pdbx_description
1 polymer ?
#
loop_
_entity_poly.entity_id
_entity_poly.type
_entity_poly.pdbx_seq_one_letter_code
_entity_poly.pdbx_strand_id
1 'polypeptide(L)'
;LDPETAQSVSSLKLPGVSITQGQTRYYAGENIAKGLLGAVGAEGGGLSGLEFLYDSVLEAHTRKRDVIRDGNGRIIGRPPARDIRKRLLFSDFAPDIYLTLDRSIQFFSQQAIRRAVEKTGADLGIIIVEDPKSGELLAVASYPQNNQKTPPFQHVFEPGSTFKLVTFSAALETNAVKIDEEFDCENGSWAFEPRITIRDHEPEGVLSVPEILARSSNIGSAKIALKTGLENFYFGVRAFGFGTKTGIGFPGESNGILRPTKYWKP
;
A
#
# COMPACT_ATOMS: atom_id res chain seq x y z
N LEU A 1 29.13 13.82 1.61
CA LEU A 1 30.36 13.55 2.36
C LEU A 1 29.97 13.35 3.81
N ASP A 2 30.55 12.38 4.49
CA ASP A 2 30.49 12.37 5.95
C ASP A 2 31.22 13.62 6.51
N PRO A 3 30.90 14.03 7.75
CA PRO A 3 31.48 15.24 8.34
C PRO A 3 33.00 15.24 8.43
N GLU A 4 33.62 14.07 8.62
CA GLU A 4 35.05 13.91 8.85
C GLU A 4 35.83 14.10 7.53
N THR A 5 35.32 13.51 6.45
CA THR A 5 35.84 13.74 5.08
C THR A 5 35.66 15.21 4.67
N ALA A 6 34.50 15.81 4.96
CA ALA A 6 34.26 17.22 4.66
C ALA A 6 35.26 18.15 5.40
N GLN A 7 35.55 17.85 6.67
CA GLN A 7 36.53 18.62 7.45
C GLN A 7 37.95 18.47 6.91
N SER A 8 38.33 17.25 6.50
CA SER A 8 39.63 16.98 5.88
C SER A 8 39.81 17.80 4.59
N VAL A 9 38.81 17.80 3.70
CA VAL A 9 38.84 18.62 2.47
C VAL A 9 38.88 20.12 2.79
N SER A 10 38.12 20.57 3.79
CA SER A 10 38.14 21.97 4.23
C SER A 10 39.53 22.40 4.73
N SER A 11 40.27 21.51 5.38
CA SER A 11 41.59 21.80 5.96
C SER A 11 42.67 22.07 4.91
N LEU A 12 42.50 21.54 3.69
CA LEU A 12 43.44 21.72 2.58
C LEU A 12 43.41 23.14 1.98
N LYS A 13 42.41 23.97 2.34
CA LYS A 13 42.27 25.37 1.91
C LYS A 13 42.44 25.59 0.40
N LEU A 14 41.93 24.64 -0.40
CA LEU A 14 42.07 24.67 -1.85
C LEU A 14 41.32 25.86 -2.46
N PRO A 15 41.95 26.69 -3.30
CA PRO A 15 41.28 27.81 -3.97
C PRO A 15 40.11 27.32 -4.84
N GLY A 16 38.94 27.94 -4.68
CA GLY A 16 37.74 27.64 -5.47
C GLY A 16 36.89 26.47 -4.97
N VAL A 17 37.32 25.76 -3.93
CA VAL A 17 36.52 24.70 -3.28
C VAL A 17 35.71 25.30 -2.14
N SER A 18 34.40 25.00 -2.11
CA SER A 18 33.51 25.41 -1.03
C SER A 18 32.68 24.22 -0.57
N ILE A 19 32.42 24.16 0.74
CA ILE A 19 31.62 23.10 1.36
C ILE A 19 30.33 23.72 1.86
N THR A 20 29.21 23.12 1.48
CA THR A 20 27.88 23.50 1.96
C THR A 20 27.33 22.36 2.79
N GLN A 21 26.68 22.69 3.91
CA GLN A 21 26.00 21.71 4.73
C GLN A 21 24.76 21.20 3.97
N GLY A 22 24.68 19.89 3.80
CA GLY A 22 23.51 19.20 3.27
C GLY A 22 22.91 18.26 4.31
N GLN A 23 21.69 17.80 4.05
CA GLN A 23 21.04 16.74 4.82
C GLN A 23 20.79 15.55 3.91
N THR A 24 20.96 14.36 4.46
CA THR A 24 20.68 13.08 3.79
C THR A 24 19.69 12.32 4.64
N ARG A 25 18.72 11.67 3.99
CA ARG A 25 17.79 10.77 4.67
C ARG A 25 18.51 9.49 5.11
N TYR A 26 18.37 9.11 6.38
CA TYR A 26 18.93 7.88 6.93
C TYR A 26 17.82 6.94 7.40
N TYR A 27 17.80 5.71 6.89
CA TYR A 27 16.81 4.68 7.23
C TYR A 27 17.41 3.68 8.21
N ALA A 28 17.21 3.89 9.51
CA ALA A 28 17.81 3.07 10.57
C ALA A 28 17.41 1.58 10.54
N GLY A 29 16.28 1.24 9.90
CA GLY A 29 15.83 -0.14 9.70
C GLY A 29 16.37 -0.79 8.43
N GLU A 30 17.15 -0.07 7.61
CA GLU A 30 17.67 -0.39 6.26
C GLU A 30 16.61 -0.95 5.28
N ASN A 31 16.17 -2.17 5.52
CA ASN A 31 15.19 -2.89 4.71
C ASN A 31 13.81 -3.00 5.37
N ILE A 32 13.63 -2.54 6.60
CA ILE A 32 12.30 -2.50 7.23
C ILE A 32 11.43 -1.46 6.53
N ALA A 33 10.27 -1.90 6.05
CA ALA A 33 9.25 -1.11 5.37
C ALA A 33 9.77 -0.28 4.16
N LYS A 34 10.92 -0.64 3.58
CA LYS A 34 11.58 0.12 2.50
C LYS A 34 10.67 0.51 1.33
N GLY A 35 9.80 -0.41 0.89
CA GLY A 35 8.83 -0.13 -0.18
C GLY A 35 7.78 0.89 0.22
N LEU A 36 7.26 0.79 1.45
CA LEU A 36 6.29 1.73 1.97
C LEU A 36 6.92 3.10 2.23
N LEU A 37 8.05 3.14 2.94
CA LEU A 37 8.77 4.38 3.24
C LEU A 37 9.14 5.11 1.95
N GLY A 38 9.72 4.38 0.99
CA GLY A 38 10.13 4.93 -0.29
C GLY A 38 11.56 5.46 -0.26
N ALA A 39 11.80 6.54 -0.98
CA ALA A 39 13.13 7.12 -1.14
C ALA A 39 13.08 8.65 -1.25
N VAL A 40 14.21 9.28 -0.92
CA VAL A 40 14.43 10.71 -1.06
C VAL A 40 15.54 10.92 -2.10
N GLY A 41 15.39 11.93 -2.95
CA GLY A 41 16.37 12.29 -3.97
C GLY A 41 17.58 13.02 -3.40
N ALA A 42 18.61 13.23 -4.23
CA ALA A 42 19.81 13.97 -3.83
C ALA A 42 19.53 15.42 -3.39
N GLU A 43 18.47 16.01 -3.93
CA GLU A 43 18.03 17.38 -3.61
C GLU A 43 17.10 17.45 -2.38
N GLY A 44 16.78 16.31 -1.74
CA GLY A 44 15.98 16.25 -0.52
C GLY A 44 14.48 16.02 -0.71
N GLY A 45 13.95 16.10 -1.93
CA GLY A 45 12.54 15.79 -2.21
C GLY A 45 12.23 14.29 -2.22
N GLY A 46 11.08 13.91 -1.69
CA GLY A 46 10.54 12.56 -1.74
C GLY A 46 10.32 12.09 -3.18
N LEU A 47 10.73 10.86 -3.51
CA LEU A 47 10.63 10.29 -4.86
C LEU A 47 9.56 9.19 -4.96
N SER A 48 9.25 8.56 -3.84
CA SER A 48 8.32 7.42 -3.78
C SER A 48 7.83 7.20 -2.36
N GLY A 49 6.82 6.34 -2.22
CA GLY A 49 6.34 5.89 -0.92
C GLY A 49 5.77 7.02 -0.07
N LEU A 50 5.92 6.88 1.24
CA LEU A 50 5.51 7.87 2.21
C LEU A 50 6.36 9.14 2.16
N GLU A 51 7.63 9.05 1.79
CA GLU A 51 8.48 10.23 1.58
C GLU A 51 7.90 11.13 0.49
N PHE A 52 7.39 10.58 -0.62
CA PHE A 52 6.70 11.37 -1.64
C PHE A 52 5.29 11.80 -1.20
N LEU A 53 4.53 10.91 -0.55
CA LEU A 53 3.17 11.23 -0.11
C LEU A 53 3.13 12.42 0.84
N TYR A 54 4.07 12.45 1.79
CA TYR A 54 4.16 13.47 2.81
C TYR A 54 5.28 14.48 2.55
N ASP A 55 5.79 14.58 1.33
CA ASP A 55 6.89 15.48 0.96
C ASP A 55 6.59 16.92 1.42
N SER A 56 5.41 17.44 1.10
CA SER A 56 4.96 18.78 1.53
C SER A 56 4.87 18.99 3.05
N VAL A 57 4.76 17.91 3.83
CA VAL A 57 4.71 17.93 5.30
C VAL A 57 6.13 17.77 5.88
N LEU A 58 6.95 16.94 5.26
CA LEU A 58 8.32 16.63 5.66
C LEU A 58 9.34 17.69 5.19
N GLU A 59 9.00 18.50 4.19
CA GLU A 59 9.81 19.61 3.72
C GLU A 59 9.92 20.69 4.80
N ALA A 60 11.13 20.84 5.34
CA ALA A 60 11.48 22.05 6.08
C ALA A 60 11.60 23.21 5.09
N HIS A 61 10.93 24.33 5.37
CA HIS A 61 10.91 25.48 4.47
C HIS A 61 12.32 25.98 4.16
N THR A 62 12.73 25.90 2.89
CA THR A 62 14.06 26.32 2.44
C THR A 62 14.29 27.80 2.72
N ARG A 63 15.22 28.10 3.63
CA ARG A 63 15.63 29.48 3.90
C ARG A 63 16.61 29.95 2.84
N LYS A 64 16.22 30.94 2.04
CA LYS A 64 17.16 31.69 1.20
C LYS A 64 18.11 32.48 2.10
N ARG A 65 19.42 32.32 1.89
CA ARG A 65 20.46 33.10 2.57
C ARG A 65 21.15 33.99 1.54
N ASP A 66 21.00 35.29 1.72
CA ASP A 66 21.67 36.26 0.86
C ASP A 66 23.18 36.25 1.11
N VAL A 67 23.95 36.35 0.01
CA VAL A 67 25.42 36.44 0.03
C VAL A 67 25.85 37.57 -0.90
N ILE A 68 26.91 38.29 -0.52
CA ILE A 68 27.52 39.33 -1.34
C ILE A 68 28.65 38.68 -2.14
N ARG A 69 28.67 38.89 -3.45
CA ARG A 69 29.71 38.38 -4.36
C ARG A 69 30.50 39.53 -4.99
N ASP A 70 31.79 39.34 -5.24
CA ASP A 70 32.61 40.26 -6.03
C ASP A 70 32.37 40.10 -7.55
N GLY A 71 33.02 40.93 -8.37
CA GLY A 71 32.92 40.88 -9.83
C GLY A 71 33.46 39.58 -10.47
N ASN A 72 34.20 38.78 -9.70
CA ASN A 72 34.70 37.45 -10.09
C ASN A 72 33.85 36.31 -9.49
N GLY A 73 32.71 36.63 -8.86
CA GLY A 73 31.77 35.65 -8.29
C GLY A 73 32.15 35.10 -6.91
N ARG A 74 33.23 35.57 -6.29
CA ARG A 74 33.68 35.11 -4.96
C ARG A 74 32.78 35.70 -3.87
N ILE A 75 32.41 34.89 -2.89
CA ILE A 75 31.62 35.34 -1.74
C ILE A 75 32.51 36.21 -0.84
N ILE A 76 32.21 37.51 -0.76
CA ILE A 76 32.97 38.52 0.00
C ILE A 76 32.28 38.98 1.28
N GLY A 77 31.04 38.58 1.50
CA GLY A 77 30.33 38.95 2.73
C GLY A 77 28.91 38.41 2.80
N ARG A 78 28.26 38.64 3.94
CA ARG A 78 26.82 38.42 4.14
C ARG A 78 26.19 39.77 4.48
N PRO A 79 25.00 40.10 3.96
CA PRO A 79 24.35 41.36 4.30
C PRO A 79 24.07 41.43 5.82
N PRO A 80 24.16 42.62 6.43
CA PRO A 80 23.89 42.79 7.86
C PRO A 80 22.47 42.33 8.20
N ALA A 81 22.33 41.65 9.33
CA ALA A 81 21.11 40.99 9.78
C ALA A 81 19.96 41.99 10.06
N ARG A 82 19.31 42.50 9.01
CA ARG A 82 18.02 43.17 9.14
C ARG A 82 16.92 42.10 9.27
N ASP A 83 16.19 42.16 10.38
CA ASP A 83 15.01 41.35 10.69
C ASP A 83 15.19 39.82 10.65
N ILE A 84 15.97 39.30 11.62
CA ILE A 84 15.93 37.88 12.01
C ILE A 84 14.62 37.59 12.79
N ARG A 85 14.11 38.56 13.56
CA ARG A 85 12.97 38.35 14.48
C ARG A 85 11.60 38.16 13.81
N LYS A 86 11.34 38.78 12.65
CA LYS A 86 10.08 38.60 11.89
C LYS A 86 10.02 37.31 11.08
N ARG A 87 11.12 36.57 10.96
CA ARG A 87 11.26 35.38 10.11
C ARG A 87 11.11 34.06 10.85
N LEU A 88 11.04 34.11 12.18
CA LEU A 88 10.94 32.97 13.11
C LEU A 88 9.49 32.53 13.38
N LEU A 89 8.51 33.03 12.62
CA LEU A 89 7.08 32.91 12.94
C LEU A 89 6.37 31.66 12.39
N PHE A 90 7.09 30.77 11.70
CA PHE A 90 6.56 29.47 11.29
C PHE A 90 7.56 28.41 11.76
N SER A 91 7.08 27.34 12.39
CA SER A 91 7.87 26.24 12.94
C SER A 91 9.09 25.93 12.08
N ASP A 92 10.30 26.19 12.60
CA ASP A 92 11.56 25.96 11.88
C ASP A 92 11.88 24.47 11.66
N PHE A 93 11.02 23.58 12.15
CA PHE A 93 11.13 22.15 12.05
C PHE A 93 9.91 21.59 11.32
N ALA A 94 10.16 20.76 10.31
CA ALA A 94 9.13 19.91 9.75
C ALA A 94 8.61 18.97 10.85
N PRO A 95 7.29 18.74 10.95
CA PRO A 95 6.72 17.84 11.93
C PRO A 95 7.18 16.40 11.74
N ASP A 96 7.24 15.66 12.84
CA ASP A 96 7.44 14.21 12.81
C ASP A 96 6.17 13.51 12.33
N ILE A 97 6.35 12.41 11.58
CA ILE A 97 5.27 11.53 11.17
C ILE A 97 5.41 10.21 11.90
N TYR A 98 4.39 9.87 12.69
CA TYR A 98 4.27 8.58 13.35
C TYR A 98 3.39 7.66 12.50
N LEU A 99 3.94 6.53 12.09
CA LEU A 99 3.21 5.52 11.34
C LEU A 99 2.43 4.61 12.28
N THR A 100 1.37 4.00 11.75
CA THR A 100 0.61 2.94 12.42
C THR A 100 1.37 1.61 12.50
N LEU A 101 2.47 1.49 11.75
CA LEU A 101 3.25 0.26 11.67
C LEU A 101 3.85 -0.12 13.03
N ASP A 102 3.60 -1.35 13.45
CA ASP A 102 4.38 -1.96 14.51
C ASP A 102 5.67 -2.54 13.91
N ARG A 103 6.82 -2.06 14.40
CA ARG A 103 8.14 -2.45 13.89
C ARG A 103 8.38 -3.95 13.99
N SER A 104 7.91 -4.61 15.04
CA SER A 104 8.10 -6.05 15.27
C SER A 104 7.23 -6.85 14.31
N ILE A 105 5.94 -6.51 14.20
CA ILE A 105 5.02 -7.16 13.26
C ILE A 105 5.52 -6.97 11.83
N GLN A 106 5.93 -5.76 11.45
CA GLN A 106 6.51 -5.49 10.13
C GLN A 106 7.73 -6.37 9.85
N PHE A 107 8.65 -6.48 10.80
CA PHE A 107 9.87 -7.29 10.65
C PHE A 107 9.55 -8.76 10.44
N PHE A 108 8.67 -9.35 11.26
CA PHE A 108 8.28 -10.75 11.14
C PHE A 108 7.48 -11.02 9.86
N SER A 109 6.58 -10.13 9.45
CA SER A 109 5.87 -10.21 8.17
C SER A 109 6.84 -10.22 6.99
N GLN A 110 7.85 -9.34 6.99
CA GLN A 110 8.87 -9.32 5.95
C GLN A 110 9.71 -10.59 5.90
N GLN A 111 10.09 -11.15 7.06
CA GLN A 111 10.80 -12.42 7.10
C GLN A 111 9.93 -13.58 6.59
N ALA A 112 8.68 -13.64 7.02
CA ALA A 112 7.75 -14.70 6.64
C ALA A 112 7.51 -14.70 5.13
N ILE A 113 7.20 -13.55 4.53
CA ILE A 113 6.92 -13.47 3.10
C ILE A 113 8.16 -13.74 2.26
N ARG A 114 9.32 -13.26 2.68
CA ARG A 114 10.59 -13.58 2.03
C ARG A 114 10.85 -15.09 1.99
N ARG A 115 10.76 -15.75 3.15
CA ARG A 115 10.98 -17.20 3.25
C ARG A 115 9.97 -17.98 2.40
N ALA A 116 8.71 -17.55 2.39
CA ALA A 116 7.67 -18.19 1.57
C ALA A 116 8.02 -18.08 0.08
N VAL A 117 8.32 -16.87 -0.40
CA VAL A 117 8.65 -16.62 -1.80
C VAL A 117 9.94 -17.34 -2.23
N GLU A 118 11.01 -17.30 -1.43
CA GLU A 118 12.26 -18.01 -1.72
C GLU A 118 12.07 -19.52 -1.74
N LYS A 119 11.21 -20.07 -0.86
CA LYS A 119 10.91 -21.51 -0.81
C LYS A 119 10.08 -21.98 -2.01
N THR A 120 9.12 -21.17 -2.47
CA THR A 120 8.21 -21.57 -3.56
C THR A 120 8.69 -21.13 -4.94
N GLY A 121 9.65 -20.21 -5.02
CA GLY A 121 10.06 -19.58 -6.28
C GLY A 121 9.01 -18.64 -6.86
N ALA A 122 8.16 -18.04 -6.02
CA ALA A 122 7.13 -17.12 -6.49
C ALA A 122 7.74 -15.79 -6.98
N ASP A 123 7.08 -15.11 -7.92
CA ASP A 123 7.56 -13.81 -8.42
C ASP A 123 7.30 -12.65 -7.44
N LEU A 124 6.24 -12.77 -6.63
CA LEU A 124 5.79 -11.77 -5.69
C LEU A 124 5.05 -12.41 -4.53
N GLY A 125 5.33 -11.95 -3.31
CA GLY A 125 4.53 -12.21 -2.13
C GLY A 125 4.16 -10.91 -1.44
N ILE A 126 2.96 -10.84 -0.86
CA ILE A 126 2.42 -9.70 -0.14
C ILE A 126 1.85 -10.17 1.21
N ILE A 127 2.09 -9.41 2.28
CA ILE A 127 1.42 -9.54 3.57
C ILE A 127 0.97 -8.15 4.02
N ILE A 128 -0.30 -8.05 4.40
CA ILE A 128 -0.86 -6.89 5.09
C ILE A 128 -1.39 -7.39 6.44
N VAL A 129 -1.09 -6.66 7.52
CA VAL A 129 -1.64 -6.91 8.85
C VAL A 129 -2.34 -5.63 9.28
N GLU A 130 -3.60 -5.76 9.66
CA GLU A 130 -4.49 -4.67 10.01
C GLU A 130 -5.13 -4.94 11.38
N ASP A 131 -5.30 -3.91 12.20
CA ASP A 131 -6.20 -3.97 13.35
C ASP A 131 -7.64 -3.73 12.86
N PRO A 132 -8.54 -4.73 12.90
CA PRO A 132 -9.90 -4.60 12.36
C PRO A 132 -10.78 -3.61 13.14
N LYS A 133 -10.37 -3.18 14.35
CA LYS A 133 -11.14 -2.21 15.14
C LYS A 133 -10.83 -0.78 14.75
N SER A 134 -9.56 -0.47 14.47
CA SER A 134 -9.10 0.88 14.15
C SER A 134 -8.88 1.11 12.65
N GLY A 135 -8.72 0.04 11.87
CA GLY A 135 -8.29 0.10 10.47
C GLY A 135 -6.80 0.42 10.31
N GLU A 136 -6.04 0.41 11.41
CA GLU A 136 -4.62 0.71 11.39
C GLU A 136 -3.83 -0.43 10.75
N LEU A 137 -2.98 -0.09 9.78
CA LEU A 137 -2.06 -1.04 9.20
C LEU A 137 -0.88 -1.22 10.14
N LEU A 138 -0.76 -2.40 10.74
CA LEU A 138 0.33 -2.79 11.64
C LEU A 138 1.54 -3.29 10.86
N ALA A 139 1.33 -3.89 9.68
CA ALA A 139 2.39 -4.27 8.76
C ALA A 139 1.94 -4.22 7.30
N VAL A 140 2.84 -3.78 6.42
CA VAL A 140 2.68 -3.79 4.97
C VAL A 140 4.00 -4.28 4.36
N ALA A 141 4.04 -5.55 3.98
CA ALA A 141 5.24 -6.22 3.52
C ALA A 141 5.04 -6.83 2.12
N SER A 142 6.09 -6.77 1.31
CA SER A 142 6.14 -7.50 0.06
C SER A 142 7.56 -7.96 -0.24
N TYR A 143 7.68 -9.05 -1.00
CA TYR A 143 8.97 -9.55 -1.48
C TYR A 143 8.86 -10.02 -2.94
N PRO A 144 9.82 -9.66 -3.82
CA PRO A 144 10.99 -8.82 -3.56
C PRO A 144 10.59 -7.37 -3.26
N GLN A 145 11.37 -6.72 -2.39
CA GLN A 145 11.13 -5.33 -1.98
C GLN A 145 12.05 -4.38 -2.76
N ASN A 146 11.50 -3.25 -3.19
CA ASN A 146 12.28 -2.11 -3.68
C ASN A 146 11.67 -0.83 -3.12
N ASN A 147 12.34 0.30 -3.28
CA ASN A 147 11.89 1.59 -2.77
C ASN A 147 11.02 2.38 -3.77
N GLN A 148 10.69 1.85 -4.95
CA GLN A 148 9.93 2.57 -5.98
C GLN A 148 8.48 2.09 -6.10
N LYS A 149 8.21 0.85 -5.69
CA LYS A 149 6.91 0.20 -5.80
C LYS A 149 6.47 -0.33 -4.45
N THR A 150 5.17 -0.23 -4.21
CA THR A 150 4.48 -0.85 -3.07
C THR A 150 3.37 -1.74 -3.61
N PRO A 151 3.71 -2.97 -4.04
CA PRO A 151 2.73 -3.92 -4.55
C PRO A 151 1.47 -4.09 -3.69
N PRO A 152 1.53 -4.08 -2.34
CA PRO A 152 0.33 -4.18 -1.50
C PRO A 152 -0.78 -3.17 -1.83
N PHE A 153 -0.44 -1.99 -2.36
CA PHE A 153 -1.41 -0.94 -2.72
C PHE A 153 -1.60 -0.75 -4.23
N GLN A 154 -0.72 -1.34 -5.03
CA GLN A 154 -0.59 -1.07 -6.47
C GLN A 154 -0.92 -2.29 -7.33
N HIS A 155 -0.70 -3.50 -6.80
CA HIS A 155 -0.90 -4.75 -7.52
C HIS A 155 -2.35 -5.20 -7.44
N VAL A 156 -2.94 -5.54 -8.59
CA VAL A 156 -4.31 -6.02 -8.71
C VAL A 156 -4.29 -7.47 -9.17
N PHE A 157 -5.05 -8.32 -8.50
CA PHE A 157 -5.21 -9.73 -8.83
C PHE A 157 -6.65 -10.18 -8.57
N GLU A 158 -7.04 -11.33 -9.14
CA GLU A 158 -8.35 -11.92 -8.89
C GLU A 158 -8.36 -12.62 -7.52
N PRO A 159 -9.25 -12.26 -6.58
CA PRO A 159 -9.23 -12.77 -5.20
C PRO A 159 -9.60 -14.26 -5.07
N GLY A 160 -10.16 -14.87 -6.13
CA GLY A 160 -10.59 -16.26 -6.13
C GLY A 160 -11.58 -16.58 -5.01
N SER A 161 -11.42 -17.75 -4.39
CA SER A 161 -12.36 -18.23 -3.37
C SER A 161 -12.44 -17.37 -2.10
N THR A 162 -11.44 -16.53 -1.81
CA THR A 162 -11.52 -15.59 -0.67
C THR A 162 -12.67 -14.60 -0.83
N PHE A 163 -13.06 -14.30 -2.07
CA PHE A 163 -14.19 -13.44 -2.39
C PHE A 163 -15.56 -14.03 -2.01
N LYS A 164 -15.66 -15.34 -1.80
CA LYS A 164 -16.92 -15.98 -1.40
C LYS A 164 -17.44 -15.40 -0.08
N LEU A 165 -16.56 -14.93 0.82
CA LEU A 165 -16.99 -14.23 2.03
C LEU A 165 -17.86 -13.00 1.72
N VAL A 166 -17.53 -12.25 0.67
CA VAL A 166 -18.32 -11.08 0.22
C VAL A 166 -19.67 -11.54 -0.32
N THR A 167 -19.68 -12.58 -1.17
CA THR A 167 -20.92 -13.16 -1.72
C THR A 167 -21.86 -13.61 -0.61
N PHE A 168 -21.35 -14.34 0.37
CA PHE A 168 -22.13 -14.90 1.47
C PHE A 168 -22.62 -13.81 2.41
N SER A 169 -21.78 -12.83 2.72
CA SER A 169 -22.18 -11.67 3.54
C SER A 169 -23.33 -10.91 2.88
N ALA A 170 -23.24 -10.66 1.56
CA ALA A 170 -24.32 -10.01 0.81
C ALA A 170 -25.61 -10.82 0.82
N ALA A 171 -25.51 -12.14 0.61
CA ALA A 171 -26.66 -13.04 0.59
C ALA A 171 -27.38 -13.10 1.95
N LEU A 172 -26.63 -13.18 3.04
CA LEU A 172 -27.17 -13.25 4.39
C LEU A 172 -27.74 -11.90 4.85
N GLU A 173 -27.02 -10.80 4.61
CA GLU A 173 -27.44 -9.44 4.98
C GLU A 173 -28.77 -9.06 4.28
N THR A 174 -28.93 -9.47 3.03
CA THR A 174 -30.16 -9.21 2.27
C THR A 174 -31.26 -10.26 2.51
N ASN A 175 -31.04 -11.22 3.42
CA ASN A 175 -31.93 -12.36 3.68
C ASN A 175 -32.29 -13.17 2.42
N ALA A 176 -31.43 -13.16 1.41
CA ALA A 176 -31.63 -13.92 0.18
C ALA A 176 -31.47 -15.43 0.39
N VAL A 177 -30.69 -15.81 1.40
CA VAL A 177 -30.49 -17.21 1.82
C VAL A 177 -30.57 -17.33 3.35
N LYS A 178 -30.91 -18.52 3.83
CA LYS A 178 -30.81 -18.86 5.25
C LYS A 178 -29.63 -19.80 5.49
N ILE A 179 -29.13 -19.84 6.72
CA ILE A 179 -27.95 -20.63 7.07
C ILE A 179 -28.21 -22.15 6.98
N ASP A 180 -29.45 -22.57 7.20
CA ASP A 180 -29.93 -23.94 7.10
C ASP A 180 -30.43 -24.32 5.70
N GLU A 181 -30.34 -23.38 4.74
CA GLU A 181 -30.70 -23.66 3.37
C GLU A 181 -29.63 -24.53 2.68
N GLU A 182 -30.09 -25.46 1.85
CA GLU A 182 -29.26 -26.41 1.12
C GLU A 182 -29.26 -26.12 -0.39
N PHE A 183 -28.11 -26.36 -1.03
CA PHE A 183 -27.94 -26.23 -2.47
C PHE A 183 -27.29 -27.50 -3.03
N ASP A 184 -27.85 -27.99 -4.13
CA ASP A 184 -27.21 -29.04 -4.92
C ASP A 184 -25.95 -28.47 -5.62
N CYS A 185 -24.78 -29.04 -5.34
CA CYS A 185 -23.52 -28.69 -6.00
C CYS A 185 -23.24 -29.55 -7.24
N GLU A 186 -24.25 -30.27 -7.74
CA GLU A 186 -24.27 -30.93 -9.05
C GLU A 186 -23.14 -31.96 -9.21
N ASN A 187 -22.77 -32.60 -8.09
CA ASN A 187 -21.65 -33.54 -8.01
C ASN A 187 -20.34 -32.94 -8.56
N GLY A 188 -20.14 -31.63 -8.39
CA GLY A 188 -18.94 -30.89 -8.77
C GLY A 188 -18.87 -30.43 -10.24
N SER A 189 -19.91 -30.63 -11.05
CA SER A 189 -19.94 -30.15 -12.43
C SER A 189 -21.32 -29.66 -12.86
N TRP A 190 -21.50 -28.34 -12.88
CA TRP A 190 -22.76 -27.71 -13.26
C TRP A 190 -22.67 -27.06 -14.65
N ALA A 191 -23.49 -27.53 -15.59
CA ALA A 191 -23.68 -26.90 -16.89
C ALA A 191 -24.57 -25.64 -16.76
N PHE A 192 -23.95 -24.53 -16.36
CA PHE A 192 -24.63 -23.27 -16.09
C PHE A 192 -25.25 -22.65 -17.37
N GLU A 193 -24.48 -22.59 -18.46
CA GLU A 193 -24.93 -22.15 -19.78
C GLU A 193 -24.38 -23.07 -20.88
N PRO A 194 -24.89 -23.03 -22.13
CA PRO A 194 -24.46 -23.92 -23.22
C PRO A 194 -22.95 -23.99 -23.50
N ARG A 195 -22.16 -23.03 -23.00
CA ARG A 195 -20.69 -23.00 -23.12
C ARG A 195 -19.97 -22.69 -21.81
N ILE A 196 -20.68 -22.68 -20.69
CA ILE A 196 -20.12 -22.34 -19.39
C ILE A 196 -20.44 -23.48 -18.42
N THR A 197 -19.40 -24.18 -18.00
CA THR A 197 -19.48 -25.19 -16.94
C THR A 197 -18.76 -24.66 -15.72
N ILE A 198 -19.46 -24.57 -14.60
CA ILE A 198 -18.88 -24.25 -13.31
C ILE A 198 -18.48 -25.59 -12.67
N ARG A 199 -17.26 -25.67 -12.15
CA ARG A 199 -16.72 -26.88 -11.54
C ARG A 199 -16.22 -26.61 -10.14
N ASP A 200 -16.42 -27.58 -9.28
CA ASP A 200 -15.79 -27.63 -7.97
C ASP A 200 -14.45 -28.36 -8.05
N HIS A 201 -13.62 -28.17 -7.03
CA HIS A 201 -12.36 -28.91 -6.93
C HIS A 201 -12.63 -30.40 -6.64
N GLU A 202 -13.61 -30.66 -5.76
CA GLU A 202 -14.07 -31.98 -5.36
C GLU A 202 -15.55 -32.14 -5.76
N PRO A 203 -16.00 -33.38 -6.05
CA PRO A 203 -17.41 -33.64 -6.32
C PRO A 203 -18.22 -33.52 -5.03
N GLU A 204 -19.01 -32.46 -4.95
CA GLU A 204 -19.90 -32.21 -3.81
C GLU A 204 -21.36 -32.39 -4.23
N GLY A 205 -22.15 -33.05 -3.38
CA GLY A 205 -23.58 -33.23 -3.58
C GLY A 205 -24.38 -32.04 -3.05
N VAL A 206 -25.41 -32.31 -2.27
CA VAL A 206 -26.16 -31.27 -1.56
C VAL A 206 -25.36 -30.79 -0.36
N LEU A 207 -25.17 -29.47 -0.25
CA LEU A 207 -24.46 -28.82 0.85
C LEU A 207 -25.32 -27.69 1.44
N SER A 208 -25.29 -27.52 2.75
CA SER A 208 -25.81 -26.34 3.45
C SER A 208 -24.93 -25.11 3.16
N VAL A 209 -25.45 -23.90 3.41
CA VAL A 209 -24.68 -22.64 3.25
C VAL A 209 -23.30 -22.70 3.96
N PRO A 210 -23.18 -23.04 5.26
CA PRO A 210 -21.87 -23.18 5.92
C PRO A 210 -20.94 -24.18 5.23
N GLU A 211 -21.49 -25.31 4.76
CA GLU A 211 -20.70 -26.34 4.10
C GLU A 211 -20.19 -25.89 2.73
N ILE A 212 -20.97 -25.12 1.96
CA ILE A 212 -20.51 -24.55 0.68
C ILE A 212 -19.29 -23.65 0.91
N LEU A 213 -19.30 -22.83 1.96
CA LEU A 213 -18.16 -21.99 2.30
C LEU A 213 -16.97 -22.83 2.79
N ALA A 214 -17.22 -23.82 3.66
CA ALA A 214 -16.18 -24.69 4.23
C ALA A 214 -15.49 -25.57 3.17
N ARG A 215 -16.26 -26.09 2.20
CA ARG A 215 -15.78 -26.86 1.05
C ARG A 215 -15.28 -25.97 -0.08
N SER A 216 -15.52 -24.66 0.01
CA SER A 216 -15.24 -23.71 -1.06
C SER A 216 -15.85 -24.16 -2.40
N SER A 217 -17.10 -24.64 -2.40
CA SER A 217 -17.79 -25.00 -3.65
C SER A 217 -18.04 -23.75 -4.50
N ASN A 218 -17.54 -23.75 -5.73
CA ASN A 218 -17.80 -22.73 -6.74
C ASN A 218 -19.25 -22.77 -7.20
N ILE A 219 -19.80 -23.99 -7.37
CA ILE A 219 -21.19 -24.20 -7.83
C ILE A 219 -22.18 -23.65 -6.79
N GLY A 220 -22.04 -24.07 -5.51
CA GLY A 220 -22.89 -23.57 -4.45
C GLY A 220 -22.75 -22.05 -4.28
N SER A 221 -21.53 -21.51 -4.34
CA SER A 221 -21.30 -20.05 -4.27
C SER A 221 -21.95 -19.30 -5.43
N ALA A 222 -21.90 -19.84 -6.65
CA ALA A 222 -22.55 -19.25 -7.82
C ALA A 222 -24.08 -19.27 -7.68
N LYS A 223 -24.66 -20.38 -7.21
CA LYS A 223 -26.10 -20.48 -6.94
C LYS A 223 -26.56 -19.49 -5.86
N ILE A 224 -25.78 -19.32 -4.79
CA ILE A 224 -26.04 -18.30 -3.77
C ILE A 224 -25.98 -16.89 -4.37
N ALA A 225 -24.97 -16.59 -5.19
CA ALA A 225 -24.85 -15.28 -5.85
C ALA A 225 -26.04 -14.99 -6.79
N LEU A 226 -26.45 -15.98 -7.58
CA LEU A 226 -27.62 -15.88 -8.46
C LEU A 226 -28.90 -15.61 -7.67
N LYS A 227 -29.09 -16.33 -6.56
CA LYS A 227 -30.26 -16.15 -5.68
C LYS A 227 -30.24 -14.80 -4.96
N THR A 228 -29.06 -14.29 -4.60
CA THR A 228 -28.87 -12.95 -4.02
C THR A 228 -29.34 -11.85 -4.97
N GLY A 229 -29.17 -12.07 -6.27
CA GLY A 229 -29.54 -11.12 -7.31
C GLY A 229 -28.50 -10.03 -7.52
N LEU A 230 -28.49 -9.48 -8.74
CA LEU A 230 -27.46 -8.55 -9.22
C LEU A 230 -27.30 -7.29 -8.34
N GLU A 231 -28.41 -6.68 -7.94
CA GLU A 231 -28.40 -5.42 -7.20
C GLU A 231 -27.83 -5.60 -5.78
N ASN A 232 -28.35 -6.57 -5.03
CA ASN A 232 -27.89 -6.89 -3.68
C ASN A 232 -26.43 -7.37 -3.69
N PHE A 233 -26.06 -8.19 -4.67
CA PHE A 233 -24.70 -8.66 -4.81
C PHE A 233 -23.76 -7.48 -5.11
N TYR A 234 -24.10 -6.59 -6.05
CA TYR A 234 -23.32 -5.39 -6.31
C TYR A 234 -23.21 -4.48 -5.09
N PHE A 235 -24.30 -4.26 -4.35
CA PHE A 235 -24.29 -3.51 -3.10
C PHE A 235 -23.29 -4.10 -2.11
N GLY A 236 -23.34 -5.42 -1.87
CA GLY A 236 -22.39 -6.10 -0.98
C GLY A 236 -20.94 -5.93 -1.43
N VAL A 237 -20.67 -6.13 -2.72
CA VAL A 237 -19.33 -5.94 -3.29
C VAL A 237 -18.81 -4.50 -3.06
N ARG A 238 -19.67 -3.49 -3.24
CA ARG A 238 -19.31 -2.08 -2.98
C ARG A 238 -19.17 -1.77 -1.49
N ALA A 239 -20.00 -2.37 -0.63
CA ALA A 239 -19.94 -2.18 0.82
C ALA A 239 -18.62 -2.69 1.42
N PHE A 240 -18.06 -3.77 0.87
CA PHE A 240 -16.72 -4.26 1.20
C PHE A 240 -15.58 -3.44 0.55
N GLY A 241 -15.89 -2.37 -0.18
CA GLY A 241 -14.90 -1.44 -0.74
C GLY A 241 -14.36 -1.78 -2.13
N PHE A 242 -14.75 -2.90 -2.74
CA PHE A 242 -14.24 -3.30 -4.06
C PHE A 242 -14.56 -2.25 -5.14
N GLY A 243 -13.59 -2.01 -6.02
CA GLY A 243 -13.70 -1.01 -7.08
C GLY A 243 -13.54 0.44 -6.61
N THR A 244 -13.24 0.66 -5.32
CA THR A 244 -13.05 1.98 -4.71
C THR A 244 -11.63 2.09 -4.17
N LYS A 245 -11.06 3.30 -4.17
CA LYS A 245 -9.80 3.55 -3.45
C LYS A 245 -10.05 3.41 -1.95
N THR A 246 -9.06 2.94 -1.22
CA THR A 246 -9.12 2.78 0.25
C THR A 246 -9.13 4.12 0.98
N GLY A 247 -8.61 5.18 0.34
CA GLY A 247 -8.55 6.53 0.91
C GLY A 247 -7.25 6.85 1.65
N ILE A 248 -6.30 5.90 1.69
CA ILE A 248 -4.95 6.13 2.26
C ILE A 248 -4.14 7.18 1.49
N GLY A 249 -4.54 7.52 0.26
CA GLY A 249 -3.92 8.55 -0.57
C GLY A 249 -2.55 8.15 -1.12
N PHE A 250 -2.17 6.88 -1.02
CA PHE A 250 -0.83 6.43 -1.34
C PHE A 250 -0.51 6.61 -2.84
N PRO A 251 0.73 7.02 -3.21
CA PRO A 251 1.09 7.25 -4.60
C PRO A 251 0.95 5.98 -5.45
N GLY A 252 0.15 6.07 -6.51
CA GLY A 252 -0.12 4.95 -7.40
C GLY A 252 -1.10 3.91 -6.85
N GLU A 253 -1.81 4.21 -5.75
CA GLU A 253 -2.87 3.35 -5.22
C GLU A 253 -3.90 2.99 -6.31
N SER A 254 -4.12 1.69 -6.46
CA SER A 254 -5.13 1.14 -7.37
C SER A 254 -6.48 1.02 -6.66
N ASN A 255 -7.56 1.31 -7.37
CA ASN A 255 -8.93 0.99 -6.92
C ASN A 255 -9.37 -0.43 -7.32
N GLY A 256 -8.46 -1.24 -7.86
CA GLY A 256 -8.77 -2.55 -8.40
C GLY A 256 -9.60 -2.49 -9.68
N ILE A 257 -10.22 -3.62 -10.03
CA ILE A 257 -11.08 -3.72 -11.20
C ILE A 257 -12.42 -4.31 -10.77
N LEU A 258 -13.45 -3.48 -10.75
CA LEU A 258 -14.84 -3.91 -10.63
C LEU A 258 -15.58 -3.52 -11.91
N ARG A 259 -16.05 -4.53 -12.66
CA ARG A 259 -16.73 -4.28 -13.94
C ARG A 259 -18.06 -3.55 -13.69
N PRO A 260 -18.44 -2.57 -14.52
CA PRO A 260 -19.78 -1.96 -14.43
C PRO A 260 -20.91 -2.99 -14.56
N THR A 261 -21.95 -2.85 -13.75
CA THR A 261 -23.09 -3.80 -13.67
C THR A 261 -23.80 -4.03 -14.99
N LYS A 262 -23.83 -3.05 -15.89
CA LYS A 262 -24.40 -3.19 -17.25
C LYS A 262 -23.74 -4.28 -18.11
N TYR A 263 -22.55 -4.74 -17.74
CA TYR A 263 -21.84 -5.82 -18.42
C TYR A 263 -21.97 -7.17 -17.71
N TRP A 264 -22.68 -7.24 -16.59
CA TRP A 264 -22.89 -8.49 -15.88
C TRP A 264 -24.03 -9.21 -16.56
N LYS A 265 -23.78 -10.47 -16.89
CA LYS A 265 -24.80 -11.39 -17.37
C LYS A 265 -25.19 -12.30 -16.21
N PRO A 266 -26.47 -12.69 -16.10
CA PRO A 266 -26.87 -13.76 -15.19
C PRO A 266 -25.95 -14.95 -15.37
#